data_AF-A0A947UPX6-F1
#
_entry.id   AF-A0A947UPX6-F1
#
_cell.length_a   1.000
_cell.length_b   1.000
_cell.length_c   1.000
_cell.angle_alpha   90.00
_cell.angle_beta   90.00
_cell.angle_gamma   90.00
#
_symmetry.space_group_name_H-M   'P 1'
#
loop_
_entity.id
_entity.type
_entity.pdbx_description
1 polymer ?
#
loop_
_entity_poly.entity_id
_entity_poly.type
_entity_poly.pdbx_seq_one_letter_code
_entity_poly.pdbx_strand_id
1 'polypeptide(L)'
;MPLAFVIALAASLGIHAAALFGTDVEIFGGADEPAPLLVDLQPPPAPPPAAEPKPALKPRPKPARQAPLSTAKPSPKAESVAPVAAPESPPAEIAPNLPSTVANKAPAPAKPLLPAKGRMRFVIYYGTQGFEIGRAEHRWEFTEDGRYRLAGMTETTGLVALFKPLVFENESSGRLVAGGLQPETYRTRKNGKDANENADFDWSTVAVRLSRSGASQPVSRGAQDILSLNYQLAYLRNPEGGTTVGVVTGKKYDRFALDSLGEEEIDLPAGHFRTLHLRAMGDTVTEIWIALDRHRLPVKIRYTDKKGDIFEQVATEIGSP
;
A
#
# COMPACT_ATOMS: atom_id res chain seq x y z
N MET A 1 6.86 -4.17 59.55
CA MET A 1 7.89 -3.77 58.56
C MET A 1 7.78 -4.49 57.21
N PRO A 2 7.90 -5.84 57.08
CA PRO A 2 8.04 -6.47 55.76
C PRO A 2 6.82 -6.29 54.85
N LEU A 3 5.59 -6.42 55.38
CA LEU A 3 4.36 -6.32 54.58
C LEU A 3 4.21 -4.97 53.86
N ALA A 4 4.62 -3.86 54.49
CA ALA A 4 4.57 -2.53 53.88
C ALA A 4 5.55 -2.42 52.69
N PHE A 5 6.73 -3.05 52.78
CA PHE A 5 7.68 -3.11 51.67
C PHE A 5 7.17 -3.96 50.51
N VAL A 6 6.51 -5.11 50.78
CA VAL A 6 5.89 -5.94 49.75
C VAL A 6 4.75 -5.19 49.04
N ILE A 7 3.89 -4.49 49.79
CA ILE A 7 2.82 -3.66 49.21
C ILE A 7 3.38 -2.50 48.40
N ALA A 8 4.41 -1.79 48.90
CA ALA A 8 5.04 -0.69 48.17
C ALA A 8 5.75 -1.16 46.89
N LEU A 9 6.41 -2.32 46.93
CA LEU A 9 7.03 -2.94 45.75
C LEU A 9 5.97 -3.38 44.73
N ALA A 10 4.89 -4.04 45.17
CA ALA A 10 3.78 -4.44 44.30
C ALA A 10 3.06 -3.24 43.68
N ALA A 11 2.83 -2.17 44.44
CA ALA A 11 2.26 -0.92 43.93
C ALA A 11 3.20 -0.23 42.94
N SER A 12 4.51 -0.18 43.22
CA SER A 12 5.51 0.39 42.31
C SER A 12 5.59 -0.42 41.01
N LEU A 13 5.66 -1.75 41.07
CA LEU A 13 5.62 -2.63 39.90
C LEU A 13 4.31 -2.48 39.12
N GLY A 14 3.16 -2.34 39.80
CA GLY A 14 1.88 -2.07 39.18
C GLY A 14 1.83 -0.72 38.45
N ILE A 15 2.42 0.33 39.02
CA ILE A 15 2.53 1.65 38.39
C ILE A 15 3.47 1.60 37.18
N HIS A 16 4.62 0.93 37.29
CA HIS A 16 5.55 0.78 36.16
C HIS A 16 4.96 -0.10 35.04
N ALA A 17 4.22 -1.17 35.38
CA ALA A 17 3.49 -1.95 34.39
C ALA A 17 2.35 -1.15 33.73
N ALA A 18 1.65 -0.30 34.49
CA ALA A 18 0.66 0.63 33.94
C ALA A 18 1.30 1.73 33.07
N ALA A 19 2.53 2.16 33.35
CA ALA A 19 3.26 3.09 32.50
C ALA A 19 3.75 2.43 31.20
N LEU A 20 4.33 1.23 31.29
CA LEU A 20 4.91 0.50 30.15
C LEU A 20 3.87 -0.17 29.25
N PHE A 21 2.72 -0.60 29.79
CA PHE A 21 1.70 -1.36 29.05
C PHE A 21 0.30 -0.74 29.10
N GLY A 22 0.08 0.36 29.84
CA GLY A 22 -1.26 0.90 30.10
C GLY A 22 -1.85 1.76 28.97
N THR A 23 -1.03 2.36 28.11
CA THR A 23 -1.49 2.99 26.86
C THR A 23 -1.37 2.01 25.68
N ASP A 24 -2.09 2.27 24.59
CA ASP A 24 -2.44 1.22 23.64
C ASP A 24 -1.24 0.65 22.85
N VAL A 25 -0.97 -0.63 23.09
CA VAL A 25 0.02 -1.44 22.39
C VAL A 25 -0.65 -2.04 21.16
N GLU A 26 -0.64 -1.26 20.08
CA GLU A 26 -1.45 -1.46 18.86
C GLU A 26 -0.74 -2.32 17.79
N ILE A 27 -0.24 -3.50 18.20
CA ILE A 27 0.69 -4.35 17.42
C ILE A 27 0.20 -4.63 15.98
N PHE A 28 -1.12 -4.68 15.74
CA PHE A 28 -1.71 -4.91 14.42
C PHE A 28 -2.82 -3.91 14.11
N GLY A 29 -2.48 -2.83 13.39
CA GLY A 29 -3.43 -1.89 12.79
C GLY A 29 -4.30 -1.08 13.76
N GLY A 30 -3.88 -0.91 15.02
CA GLY A 30 -4.79 -0.62 16.14
C GLY A 30 -5.46 0.76 16.20
N ALA A 31 -4.94 1.79 15.54
CA ALA A 31 -5.33 3.19 15.79
C ALA A 31 -6.84 3.49 15.71
N ASP A 32 -7.34 4.15 16.76
CA ASP A 32 -8.51 5.03 16.71
C ASP A 32 -8.02 6.46 16.43
N GLU A 33 -8.16 6.91 15.19
CA GLU A 33 -7.81 8.26 14.78
C GLU A 33 -8.93 9.24 15.20
N PRO A 34 -8.63 10.39 15.84
CA PRO A 34 -9.65 11.37 16.19
C PRO A 34 -10.34 11.89 14.93
N ALA A 35 -11.65 12.18 15.03
CA ALA A 35 -12.45 12.61 13.90
C ALA A 35 -11.82 13.82 13.17
N PRO A 36 -11.75 13.81 11.83
CA PRO A 36 -11.00 14.81 11.07
C PRO A 36 -11.57 16.21 11.29
N LEU A 37 -10.69 17.15 11.66
CA LEU A 37 -11.03 18.56 11.78
C LEU A 37 -11.32 19.14 10.39
N LEU A 38 -12.60 19.33 10.07
CA LEU A 38 -13.06 20.06 8.90
C LEU A 38 -12.74 21.55 9.07
N VAL A 39 -11.53 21.95 8.65
CA VAL A 39 -11.13 23.35 8.51
C VAL A 39 -11.73 23.89 7.22
N ASP A 40 -12.91 24.51 7.32
CA ASP A 40 -13.52 25.21 6.20
C ASP A 40 -12.80 26.56 5.97
N LEU A 41 -12.06 26.67 4.87
CA LEU A 41 -11.23 27.83 4.55
C LEU A 41 -12.07 28.99 4.00
N GLN A 42 -12.78 29.67 4.90
CA GLN A 42 -13.59 30.83 4.54
C GLN A 42 -12.69 31.94 3.94
N PRO A 43 -12.92 32.35 2.67
CA PRO A 43 -12.06 33.33 2.00
C PRO A 43 -12.17 34.71 2.66
N PRO A 44 -11.09 35.51 2.69
CA PRO A 44 -11.12 36.84 3.27
C PRO A 44 -12.13 37.74 2.54
N PRO A 45 -12.86 38.61 3.26
CA PRO A 45 -13.87 39.48 2.65
C PRO A 45 -13.23 40.41 1.63
N ALA A 46 -13.90 40.59 0.48
CA ALA A 46 -13.39 41.40 -0.61
C ALA A 46 -13.18 42.86 -0.17
N PRO A 47 -12.08 43.52 -0.58
CA PRO A 47 -11.84 44.92 -0.24
C PRO A 47 -12.91 45.83 -0.89
N PRO A 48 -13.31 46.93 -0.24
CA PRO A 48 -14.30 47.85 -0.78
C PRO A 48 -13.79 48.55 -2.06
N PRO A 49 -14.68 48.91 -3.01
CA PRO A 49 -14.29 49.56 -4.26
C PRO A 49 -13.58 50.90 -4.02
N ALA A 50 -12.46 51.12 -4.71
CA ALA A 50 -11.79 52.42 -4.74
C ALA A 50 -12.62 53.43 -5.56
N ALA A 51 -12.73 54.66 -5.07
CA ALA A 51 -13.50 55.72 -5.72
C ALA A 51 -12.80 56.27 -6.99
N GLU A 52 -13.58 56.62 -8.01
CA GLU A 52 -13.09 57.13 -9.29
C GLU A 52 -12.46 58.55 -9.20
N PRO A 53 -11.23 58.77 -9.70
CA PRO A 53 -10.69 60.11 -9.91
C PRO A 53 -11.26 60.79 -11.17
N LYS A 54 -11.71 62.04 -11.03
CA LYS A 54 -12.18 62.88 -12.17
C LYS A 54 -11.00 63.56 -12.93
N PRO A 55 -11.20 63.98 -14.20
CA PRO A 55 -10.10 64.10 -15.18
C PRO A 55 -9.38 65.47 -15.23
N ALA A 56 -8.22 65.49 -15.92
CA ALA A 56 -7.39 66.67 -16.19
C ALA A 56 -7.03 66.83 -17.70
N LEU A 57 -6.54 68.01 -18.09
CA LEU A 57 -6.66 68.60 -19.44
C LEU A 57 -5.41 68.51 -20.37
N LYS A 58 -5.58 68.85 -21.65
CA LYS A 58 -4.60 68.99 -22.77
C LYS A 58 -5.11 70.07 -23.77
N PRO A 59 -4.39 70.53 -24.83
CA PRO A 59 -3.02 70.24 -25.33
C PRO A 59 -2.09 71.46 -25.10
N ARG A 60 -1.20 72.05 -25.94
CA ARG A 60 -0.68 72.01 -27.36
C ARG A 60 0.69 72.81 -27.34
N PRO A 61 1.50 73.04 -28.41
CA PRO A 61 1.54 72.55 -29.80
C PRO A 61 2.96 72.02 -30.21
N LYS A 62 3.47 72.40 -31.40
CA LYS A 62 4.84 72.16 -31.97
C LYS A 62 5.18 73.25 -33.01
N PRO A 63 6.45 73.35 -33.46
CA PRO A 63 6.78 73.12 -34.89
C PRO A 63 7.96 72.14 -35.07
N ALA A 64 7.88 71.13 -35.95
CA ALA A 64 8.36 71.09 -37.35
C ALA A 64 9.90 70.85 -37.48
N ARG A 65 10.43 70.09 -38.46
CA ARG A 65 9.99 69.95 -39.86
C ARG A 65 10.45 68.63 -40.55
N GLN A 66 9.51 67.98 -41.26
CA GLN A 66 9.60 67.06 -42.43
C GLN A 66 10.21 65.63 -42.36
N ALA A 67 9.46 64.69 -42.98
CA ALA A 67 9.88 63.41 -43.57
C ALA A 67 10.16 63.61 -45.09
N PRO A 68 10.34 62.61 -45.99
CA PRO A 68 9.38 61.54 -46.40
C PRO A 68 10.06 60.14 -46.57
N LEU A 69 9.51 59.01 -47.06
CA LEU A 69 8.17 58.37 -47.29
C LEU A 69 8.51 56.83 -47.36
N SER A 70 7.69 55.87 -46.89
CA SER A 70 6.59 55.17 -47.62
C SER A 70 7.03 54.33 -48.85
N THR A 71 6.53 53.12 -49.17
CA THR A 71 5.45 52.29 -48.56
C THR A 71 5.46 50.83 -49.09
N ALA A 72 4.77 49.94 -48.36
CA ALA A 72 3.88 48.86 -48.85
C ALA A 72 4.41 47.61 -49.62
N LYS A 73 3.84 46.47 -49.19
CA LYS A 73 3.54 45.25 -49.99
C LYS A 73 2.72 45.64 -51.26
N PRO A 74 2.73 44.86 -52.38
CA PRO A 74 2.10 43.52 -52.35
C PRO A 74 2.70 42.46 -53.31
N SER A 75 2.16 41.24 -53.22
CA SER A 75 2.17 40.19 -54.26
C SER A 75 1.04 40.48 -55.29
N PRO A 76 0.91 39.86 -56.49
CA PRO A 76 1.07 38.41 -56.75
C PRO A 76 1.54 38.04 -58.19
N LYS A 77 1.20 36.80 -58.61
CA LYS A 77 1.39 36.15 -59.93
C LYS A 77 2.81 35.72 -60.29
N ALA A 78 3.02 34.81 -61.25
CA ALA A 78 2.36 33.53 -61.62
C ALA A 78 2.93 33.09 -62.97
N GLU A 79 3.32 31.83 -63.11
CA GLU A 79 3.71 31.26 -64.41
C GLU A 79 3.22 29.81 -64.55
N SER A 80 3.02 29.36 -65.79
CA SER A 80 2.19 28.19 -66.11
C SER A 80 2.75 27.45 -67.32
N VAL A 81 3.10 26.17 -67.17
CA VAL A 81 3.44 25.27 -68.28
C VAL A 81 2.88 23.87 -68.00
N ALA A 82 2.30 23.25 -69.02
CA ALA A 82 1.75 21.88 -69.04
C ALA A 82 1.57 21.47 -70.53
N PRO A 83 1.19 20.21 -70.87
CA PRO A 83 1.19 18.96 -70.10
C PRO A 83 1.98 17.82 -70.80
N VAL A 84 2.22 16.68 -70.13
CA VAL A 84 2.56 15.41 -70.80
C VAL A 84 1.86 14.21 -70.11
N ALA A 85 1.16 13.42 -70.91
CA ALA A 85 0.65 12.04 -70.75
C ALA A 85 0.40 11.42 -69.35
N ALA A 86 -0.84 10.92 -69.17
CA ALA A 86 -1.12 9.78 -68.29
C ALA A 86 -0.85 8.44 -69.00
N PRO A 87 -0.87 7.32 -68.25
CA PRO A 87 -1.82 6.27 -68.63
C PRO A 87 -2.70 5.82 -67.44
N GLU A 88 -3.91 5.37 -67.74
CA GLU A 88 -4.84 4.79 -66.76
C GLU A 88 -4.50 3.32 -66.44
N SER A 89 -4.82 2.88 -65.23
CA SER A 89 -5.02 1.48 -64.86
C SER A 89 -5.97 1.41 -63.64
N PRO A 90 -6.76 0.33 -63.47
CA PRO A 90 -8.18 0.54 -63.14
C PRO A 90 -8.53 0.09 -61.68
N PRO A 91 -9.75 -0.35 -61.30
CA PRO A 91 -10.37 0.14 -60.07
C PRO A 91 -10.07 -0.73 -58.84
N ALA A 92 -10.36 -0.20 -57.65
CA ALA A 92 -10.06 -0.84 -56.38
C ALA A 92 -10.89 -2.12 -56.13
N GLU A 93 -10.20 -3.26 -55.98
CA GLU A 93 -10.74 -4.42 -55.27
C GLU A 93 -10.41 -4.30 -53.78
N ILE A 94 -11.32 -3.69 -53.02
CA ILE A 94 -11.22 -3.65 -51.56
C ILE A 94 -11.64 -5.03 -51.02
N ALA A 95 -10.70 -5.98 -51.06
CA ALA A 95 -10.81 -7.19 -50.28
C ALA A 95 -11.03 -6.79 -48.80
N PRO A 96 -12.07 -7.29 -48.11
CA PRO A 96 -12.30 -6.97 -46.70
C PRO A 96 -11.19 -7.63 -45.89
N ASN A 97 -10.11 -6.88 -45.65
CA ASN A 97 -9.02 -7.26 -44.77
C ASN A 97 -9.52 -7.20 -43.32
N LEU A 98 -10.32 -8.20 -42.97
CA LEU A 98 -10.83 -8.43 -41.63
C LEU A 98 -9.63 -8.33 -40.67
N PRO A 99 -9.61 -7.34 -39.74
CA PRO A 99 -8.52 -7.25 -38.79
C PRO A 99 -8.54 -8.56 -38.01
N SER A 100 -7.54 -9.41 -38.28
CA SER A 100 -7.40 -10.71 -37.65
C SER A 100 -7.45 -10.48 -36.16
N THR A 101 -8.55 -10.90 -35.54
CA THR A 101 -8.80 -10.63 -34.13
C THR A 101 -7.82 -11.50 -33.36
N VAL A 102 -6.66 -10.92 -33.06
CA VAL A 102 -5.68 -11.46 -32.14
C VAL A 102 -6.41 -11.48 -30.80
N ALA A 103 -7.09 -12.60 -30.54
CA ALA A 103 -7.85 -12.81 -29.32
C ALA A 103 -6.85 -12.63 -28.18
N ASN A 104 -6.95 -11.49 -27.48
CA ASN A 104 -5.96 -11.03 -26.53
C ASN A 104 -6.04 -11.92 -25.29
N LYS A 105 -5.41 -13.10 -25.40
CA LYS A 105 -5.59 -14.22 -24.48
C LYS A 105 -5.20 -13.75 -23.09
N ALA A 106 -6.18 -13.72 -22.20
CA ALA A 106 -6.00 -13.26 -20.83
C ALA A 106 -4.76 -13.95 -20.23
N PRO A 107 -3.81 -13.19 -19.65
CA PRO A 107 -2.58 -13.76 -19.11
C PRO A 107 -2.88 -14.91 -18.15
N ALA A 108 -2.19 -16.04 -18.33
CA ALA A 108 -2.41 -17.23 -17.52
C ALA A 108 -2.15 -16.95 -16.03
N PRO A 109 -2.90 -17.57 -15.11
CA PRO A 109 -2.64 -17.47 -13.67
C PRO A 109 -1.19 -17.79 -13.31
N ALA A 110 -0.66 -17.11 -12.29
CA ALA A 110 0.58 -17.53 -11.66
C ALA A 110 0.40 -18.93 -11.05
N LYS A 111 1.46 -19.74 -11.08
CA LYS A 111 1.52 -20.99 -10.29
C LYS A 111 1.91 -20.64 -8.85
N PRO A 112 1.45 -21.40 -7.83
CA PRO A 112 1.96 -21.25 -6.47
C PRO A 112 3.48 -21.37 -6.44
N LEU A 113 4.14 -20.40 -5.80
CA LEU A 113 5.59 -20.45 -5.53
C LEU A 113 5.92 -21.27 -4.29
N LEU A 114 4.92 -21.57 -3.46
CA LEU A 114 5.04 -22.31 -2.20
C LEU A 114 4.44 -23.72 -2.34
N PRO A 115 4.84 -24.67 -1.47
CA PRO A 115 4.16 -25.96 -1.34
C PRO A 115 2.66 -25.79 -1.08
N ALA A 116 1.86 -26.75 -1.54
CA ALA A 116 0.39 -26.69 -1.48
C ALA A 116 -0.17 -26.46 -0.06
N LYS A 117 0.55 -26.88 1.00
CA LYS A 117 0.28 -26.49 2.38
C LYS A 117 1.57 -26.23 3.15
N GLY A 118 1.54 -25.32 4.10
CA GLY A 118 2.67 -25.04 4.99
C GLY A 118 2.35 -24.07 6.12
N ARG A 119 3.30 -23.91 7.03
CA ARG A 119 3.21 -23.07 8.22
C ARG A 119 4.54 -22.40 8.58
N MET A 120 4.45 -21.21 9.17
CA MET A 120 5.55 -20.49 9.80
C MET A 120 5.18 -20.11 11.23
N ARG A 121 6.13 -20.16 12.15
CA ARG A 121 5.99 -19.64 13.52
C ARG A 121 6.94 -18.49 13.74
N PHE A 122 6.51 -17.54 14.56
CA PHE A 122 7.24 -16.33 14.92
C PHE A 122 7.20 -16.11 16.43
N VAL A 123 8.28 -15.57 16.98
CA VAL A 123 8.26 -14.89 18.28
C VAL A 123 8.16 -13.38 18.02
N ILE A 124 7.42 -12.68 18.86
CA ILE A 124 7.18 -11.24 18.76
C ILE A 124 7.89 -10.55 19.92
N TYR A 125 8.82 -9.66 19.60
CA TYR A 125 9.57 -8.86 20.54
C TYR A 125 9.10 -7.40 20.55
N TYR A 126 9.12 -6.77 21.72
CA TYR A 126 9.04 -5.32 21.86
C TYR A 126 10.46 -4.74 21.95
N GLY A 127 10.71 -3.70 21.16
CA GLY A 127 12.05 -3.18 20.92
C GLY A 127 12.97 -4.18 20.20
N THR A 128 14.22 -3.80 20.04
CA THR A 128 15.30 -4.66 19.50
C THR A 128 16.07 -5.43 20.58
N GLN A 129 15.64 -5.36 21.84
CA GLN A 129 16.31 -5.94 23.01
C GLN A 129 15.80 -7.34 23.40
N GLY A 130 14.95 -7.96 22.58
CA GLY A 130 14.52 -9.36 22.77
C GLY A 130 13.49 -9.58 23.87
N PHE A 131 12.75 -8.55 24.30
CA PHE A 131 11.65 -8.72 25.27
C PHE A 131 10.44 -9.37 24.57
N GLU A 132 10.24 -10.69 24.76
CA GLU A 132 9.10 -11.41 24.19
C GLU A 132 7.78 -10.90 24.78
N ILE A 133 6.87 -10.47 23.89
CA ILE A 133 5.51 -10.03 24.24
C ILE A 133 4.42 -10.93 23.67
N GLY A 134 4.74 -11.78 22.70
CA GLY A 134 3.77 -12.61 21.98
C GLY A 134 4.41 -13.57 20.99
N ARG A 135 3.56 -14.34 20.31
CA ARG A 135 3.91 -15.29 19.25
C ARG A 135 2.90 -15.21 18.12
N ALA A 136 3.33 -15.54 16.91
CA ALA A 136 2.42 -15.70 15.77
C ALA A 136 2.63 -17.05 15.07
N GLU A 137 1.57 -17.58 14.49
CA GLU A 137 1.61 -18.68 13.54
C GLU A 137 0.87 -18.26 12.27
N HIS A 138 1.54 -18.35 11.12
CA HIS A 138 0.90 -18.22 9.82
C HIS A 138 0.79 -19.61 9.16
N ARG A 139 -0.31 -19.86 8.46
CA ARG A 139 -0.54 -21.06 7.63
C ARG A 139 -0.99 -20.64 6.23
N TRP A 140 -0.62 -21.42 5.23
CA TRP A 140 -1.13 -21.27 3.87
C TRP A 140 -1.62 -22.60 3.31
N GLU A 141 -2.66 -22.51 2.49
CA GLU A 141 -3.13 -23.59 1.62
C GLU A 141 -3.36 -23.04 0.20
N PHE A 142 -2.90 -23.77 -0.81
CA PHE A 142 -3.13 -23.52 -2.24
C PHE A 142 -3.77 -24.76 -2.86
N THR A 143 -4.81 -24.56 -3.67
CA THR A 143 -5.57 -25.64 -4.32
C THR A 143 -5.30 -25.70 -5.82
N GLU A 144 -5.56 -26.86 -6.44
CA GLU A 144 -5.27 -27.09 -7.87
C GLU A 144 -6.11 -26.23 -8.82
N ASP A 145 -7.29 -25.76 -8.38
CA ASP A 145 -8.13 -24.78 -9.10
C ASP A 145 -7.63 -23.33 -8.97
N GLY A 146 -6.47 -23.13 -8.32
CA GLY A 146 -5.81 -21.84 -8.19
C GLY A 146 -6.40 -20.94 -7.09
N ARG A 147 -7.20 -21.47 -6.17
CA ARG A 147 -7.61 -20.74 -4.96
C ARG A 147 -6.52 -20.80 -3.89
N TYR A 148 -6.60 -19.87 -2.93
CA TYR A 148 -5.75 -19.87 -1.75
C TYR A 148 -6.53 -19.55 -0.48
N ARG A 149 -5.99 -20.00 0.65
CA ARG A 149 -6.39 -19.63 2.01
C ARG A 149 -5.13 -19.37 2.84
N LEU A 150 -4.99 -18.17 3.37
CA LEU A 150 -3.99 -17.80 4.37
C LEU A 150 -4.71 -17.63 5.70
N ALA A 151 -4.14 -18.15 6.78
CA ALA A 151 -4.60 -17.90 8.14
C ALA A 151 -3.43 -17.44 8.99
N GLY A 152 -3.62 -16.36 9.76
CA GLY A 152 -2.70 -15.90 10.79
C GLY A 152 -3.36 -15.96 12.15
N MET A 153 -2.56 -16.29 13.16
CA MET A 153 -2.93 -16.17 14.57
C MET A 153 -1.79 -15.49 15.30
N THR A 154 -2.09 -14.49 16.12
CA THR A 154 -1.14 -13.85 17.02
C THR A 154 -1.68 -13.87 18.44
N GLU A 155 -0.88 -14.30 19.41
CA GLU A 155 -1.21 -14.33 20.83
C GLU A 155 -0.19 -13.55 21.67
N THR A 156 -0.64 -12.91 22.76
CA THR A 156 0.29 -12.38 23.78
C THR A 156 0.81 -13.50 24.67
N THR A 157 2.07 -13.40 25.10
CA THR A 157 2.74 -14.43 25.92
C THR A 157 3.39 -13.81 27.16
N GLY A 158 3.97 -14.66 28.02
CA GLY A 158 4.76 -14.24 29.18
C GLY A 158 4.01 -13.31 30.14
N LEU A 159 4.69 -12.25 30.58
CA LEU A 159 4.11 -11.25 31.49
C LEU A 159 3.00 -10.42 30.82
N VAL A 160 3.07 -10.19 29.51
CA VAL A 160 2.05 -9.41 28.79
C VAL A 160 0.71 -10.16 28.79
N ALA A 161 0.72 -11.48 28.61
CA ALA A 161 -0.49 -12.31 28.69
C ALA A 161 -1.20 -12.25 30.05
N LEU A 162 -0.47 -12.04 31.15
CA LEU A 162 -1.05 -11.96 32.50
C LEU A 162 -1.86 -10.67 32.73
N PHE A 163 -1.51 -9.57 32.06
CA PHE A 163 -2.17 -8.27 32.22
C PHE A 163 -3.06 -7.88 31.04
N LYS A 164 -2.72 -8.33 29.82
CA LYS A 164 -3.45 -8.09 28.57
C LYS A 164 -3.48 -9.38 27.71
N PRO A 165 -4.28 -10.40 28.09
CA PRO A 165 -4.47 -11.60 27.29
C PRO A 165 -5.21 -11.27 25.99
N LEU A 166 -4.55 -11.54 24.86
CA LEU A 166 -5.03 -11.24 23.52
C LEU A 166 -4.71 -12.42 22.61
N VAL A 167 -5.72 -12.88 21.86
CA VAL A 167 -5.56 -13.70 20.66
C VAL A 167 -6.24 -12.94 19.52
N PHE A 168 -5.49 -12.68 18.45
CA PHE A 168 -5.99 -12.08 17.21
C PHE A 168 -5.83 -13.10 16.08
N GLU A 169 -6.94 -13.46 15.44
CA GLU A 169 -6.95 -14.36 14.28
C GLU A 169 -7.26 -13.52 13.04
N ASN A 170 -6.59 -13.77 11.92
CA ASN A 170 -6.98 -13.22 10.63
C ASN A 170 -6.90 -14.26 9.50
N GLU A 171 -7.69 -14.03 8.46
CA GLU A 171 -7.81 -14.93 7.32
C GLU A 171 -7.91 -14.13 6.03
N SER A 172 -7.14 -14.50 5.01
CA SER A 172 -7.26 -14.00 3.65
C SER A 172 -7.57 -15.18 2.72
N SER A 173 -8.59 -15.05 1.88
CA SER A 173 -8.89 -16.06 0.86
C SER A 173 -9.14 -15.42 -0.49
N GLY A 174 -8.77 -16.11 -1.56
CA GLY A 174 -8.91 -15.60 -2.91
C GLY A 174 -8.36 -16.54 -3.97
N ARG A 175 -7.79 -15.97 -5.03
CA ARG A 175 -7.26 -16.69 -6.20
C ARG A 175 -5.86 -16.25 -6.58
N LEU A 176 -5.13 -17.11 -7.27
CA LEU A 176 -3.94 -16.73 -8.03
C LEU A 176 -4.35 -16.24 -9.42
N VAL A 177 -3.75 -15.13 -9.83
CA VAL A 177 -3.85 -14.54 -11.17
C VAL A 177 -2.46 -14.26 -11.72
N ALA A 178 -2.33 -13.76 -12.94
CA ALA A 178 -1.04 -13.51 -13.59
C ALA A 178 -0.12 -12.50 -12.84
N GLY A 179 -0.65 -11.79 -11.84
CA GLY A 179 0.08 -10.87 -10.97
C GLY A 179 0.42 -11.44 -9.57
N GLY A 180 0.10 -12.69 -9.27
CA GLY A 180 0.22 -13.28 -7.93
C GLY A 180 -1.13 -13.45 -7.24
N LEU A 181 -1.19 -13.15 -5.94
CA LEU A 181 -2.40 -13.25 -5.13
C LEU A 181 -3.40 -12.14 -5.44
N GLN A 182 -4.68 -12.51 -5.50
CA GLN A 182 -5.82 -11.61 -5.58
C GLN A 182 -6.81 -11.99 -4.45
N PRO A 183 -6.84 -11.23 -3.33
CA PRO A 183 -7.77 -11.51 -2.23
C PRO A 183 -9.21 -11.23 -2.65
N GLU A 184 -10.13 -12.07 -2.19
CA GLU A 184 -11.58 -11.90 -2.35
C GLU A 184 -12.22 -11.52 -1.01
N THR A 185 -11.75 -12.14 0.09
CA THR A 185 -12.20 -11.84 1.45
C THR A 185 -11.00 -11.73 2.40
N TYR A 186 -11.08 -10.73 3.30
CA TYR A 186 -10.26 -10.65 4.52
C TYR A 186 -11.19 -10.69 5.74
N ARG A 187 -10.83 -11.48 6.75
CA ARG A 187 -11.61 -11.67 7.98
C ARG A 187 -10.73 -11.62 9.21
N THR A 188 -11.29 -11.16 10.32
CA THR A 188 -10.58 -10.87 11.57
C THR A 188 -11.39 -11.29 12.80
N ARG A 189 -10.70 -11.79 13.82
CA ARG A 189 -11.27 -12.07 15.14
C ARG A 189 -10.34 -11.63 16.25
N LYS A 190 -10.93 -11.20 17.37
CA LYS A 190 -10.25 -10.81 18.60
C LYS A 190 -10.89 -11.57 19.76
N ASN A 191 -10.10 -12.40 20.43
CA ASN A 191 -10.52 -13.32 21.49
C ASN A 191 -11.76 -14.16 21.07
N GLY A 192 -11.72 -14.74 19.87
CA GLY A 192 -12.77 -15.61 19.30
C GLY A 192 -14.03 -14.90 18.80
N LYS A 193 -14.13 -13.57 18.92
CA LYS A 193 -15.25 -12.74 18.42
C LYS A 193 -14.82 -12.00 17.16
N ASP A 194 -15.76 -11.70 16.26
CA ASP A 194 -15.48 -10.85 15.08
C ASP A 194 -14.91 -9.49 15.51
N ALA A 195 -13.80 -9.05 14.90
CA ALA A 195 -13.16 -7.79 15.24
C ALA A 195 -13.71 -6.58 14.47
N ASN A 196 -14.66 -6.81 13.54
CA ASN A 196 -15.24 -5.84 12.60
C ASN A 196 -14.23 -5.20 11.62
N GLU A 197 -13.02 -5.75 11.51
CA GLU A 197 -11.93 -5.26 10.65
C GLU A 197 -11.82 -6.14 9.39
N ASN A 198 -12.98 -6.48 8.84
CA ASN A 198 -13.15 -7.35 7.68
C ASN A 198 -13.24 -6.54 6.39
N ALA A 199 -12.83 -7.15 5.27
CA ALA A 199 -12.92 -6.55 3.94
C ALA A 199 -13.42 -7.56 2.89
N ASP A 200 -14.19 -7.07 1.92
CA ASP A 200 -14.68 -7.81 0.76
C ASP A 200 -14.27 -7.08 -0.52
N PHE A 201 -13.51 -7.76 -1.39
CA PHE A 201 -12.98 -7.18 -2.62
C PHE A 201 -13.87 -7.53 -3.83
N ASP A 202 -14.30 -6.51 -4.58
CA ASP A 202 -14.96 -6.69 -5.87
C ASP A 202 -14.05 -6.23 -6.99
N TRP A 203 -13.47 -7.21 -7.70
CA TRP A 203 -12.58 -6.97 -8.83
C TRP A 203 -13.29 -6.66 -10.15
N SER A 204 -14.62 -6.78 -10.20
CA SER A 204 -15.42 -6.34 -11.36
C SER A 204 -15.60 -4.82 -11.36
N THR A 205 -15.80 -4.21 -10.19
CA THR A 205 -15.83 -2.75 -10.00
C THR A 205 -14.47 -2.15 -9.58
N VAL A 206 -13.51 -2.99 -9.18
CA VAL A 206 -12.19 -2.60 -8.63
C VAL A 206 -12.32 -1.77 -7.34
N ALA A 207 -13.15 -2.28 -6.42
CA ALA A 207 -13.44 -1.66 -5.13
C ALA A 207 -13.27 -2.66 -3.97
N VAL A 208 -13.19 -2.13 -2.75
CA VAL A 208 -13.27 -2.92 -1.51
C VAL A 208 -14.35 -2.35 -0.60
N ARG A 209 -15.17 -3.23 -0.02
CA ARG A 209 -16.11 -2.90 1.04
C ARG A 209 -15.50 -3.24 2.40
N LEU A 210 -15.58 -2.34 3.36
CA LEU A 210 -15.08 -2.55 4.72
C LEU A 210 -16.22 -2.68 5.72
N SER A 211 -16.16 -3.64 6.63
CA SER A 211 -17.22 -3.83 7.63
C SER A 211 -17.27 -2.71 8.66
N ARG A 212 -16.11 -2.20 9.10
CA ARG A 212 -16.02 -1.16 10.15
C ARG A 212 -16.75 0.14 9.80
N SER A 213 -16.75 0.55 8.53
CA SER A 213 -17.47 1.74 8.04
C SER A 213 -18.73 1.43 7.25
N GLY A 214 -18.95 0.16 6.87
CA GLY A 214 -19.99 -0.29 5.95
C GLY A 214 -19.81 0.13 4.48
N ALA A 215 -18.89 1.07 4.22
CA ALA A 215 -18.69 1.74 2.94
C ALA A 215 -17.89 0.90 1.94
N SER A 216 -18.04 1.23 0.66
CA SER A 216 -17.21 0.74 -0.44
C SER A 216 -16.33 1.87 -0.99
N GLN A 217 -15.08 1.58 -1.31
CA GLN A 217 -14.10 2.54 -1.83
C GLN A 217 -13.25 1.92 -2.95
N PRO A 218 -12.82 2.71 -3.95
CA PRO A 218 -12.00 2.21 -5.06
C PRO A 218 -10.60 1.78 -4.58
N VAL A 219 -10.06 0.73 -5.18
CA VAL A 219 -8.70 0.23 -4.90
C VAL A 219 -7.85 0.17 -6.17
N SER A 220 -6.54 -0.03 -6.01
CA SER A 220 -5.65 -0.34 -7.14
C SER A 220 -5.77 -1.81 -7.53
N ARG A 221 -5.59 -2.13 -8.82
CA ARG A 221 -5.51 -3.52 -9.28
C ARG A 221 -4.29 -4.20 -8.66
N GLY A 222 -4.48 -5.37 -8.06
CA GLY A 222 -3.43 -6.06 -7.30
C GLY A 222 -3.25 -5.55 -5.86
N ALA A 223 -4.14 -4.69 -5.35
CA ALA A 223 -4.19 -4.38 -3.93
C ALA A 223 -4.38 -5.66 -3.09
N GLN A 224 -3.76 -5.68 -1.92
CA GLN A 224 -3.74 -6.80 -1.00
C GLN A 224 -4.46 -6.44 0.31
N ASP A 225 -4.78 -7.43 1.13
CA ASP A 225 -4.99 -7.23 2.56
C ASP A 225 -3.67 -7.37 3.33
N ILE A 226 -3.65 -7.01 4.62
CA ILE A 226 -2.44 -7.02 5.45
C ILE A 226 -1.82 -8.41 5.65
N LEU A 227 -2.57 -9.51 5.49
CA LEU A 227 -2.04 -10.88 5.56
C LEU A 227 -1.53 -11.35 4.18
N SER A 228 -2.32 -11.16 3.10
CA SER A 228 -1.92 -11.54 1.74
C SER A 228 -0.71 -10.76 1.22
N LEU A 229 -0.53 -9.50 1.66
CA LEU A 229 0.65 -8.69 1.36
C LEU A 229 1.96 -9.47 1.55
N ASN A 230 2.16 -10.09 2.71
CA ASN A 230 3.43 -10.76 3.07
C ASN A 230 3.79 -11.92 2.13
N TYR A 231 2.79 -12.55 1.52
CA TYR A 231 2.95 -13.64 0.55
C TYR A 231 2.94 -13.14 -0.90
N GLN A 232 2.30 -12.02 -1.18
CA GLN A 232 2.32 -11.37 -2.49
C GLN A 232 3.72 -10.86 -2.87
N LEU A 233 4.57 -10.52 -1.90
CA LEU A 233 5.97 -10.13 -2.13
C LEU A 233 6.74 -11.17 -2.96
N ALA A 234 6.42 -12.46 -2.81
CA ALA A 234 7.04 -13.53 -3.58
C ALA A 234 6.82 -13.38 -5.10
N TYR A 235 5.64 -12.90 -5.51
CA TYR A 235 5.22 -12.75 -6.90
C TYR A 235 5.65 -11.43 -7.56
N LEU A 236 6.37 -10.55 -6.83
CA LEU A 236 6.94 -9.33 -7.39
C LEU A 236 8.00 -9.67 -8.45
N ARG A 237 7.87 -9.08 -9.65
CA ARG A 237 8.78 -9.35 -10.78
C ARG A 237 10.19 -8.80 -10.57
N ASN A 238 10.29 -7.64 -9.92
CA ASN A 238 11.55 -6.96 -9.61
C ASN A 238 11.42 -6.25 -8.25
N PRO A 239 11.45 -6.98 -7.12
CA PRO A 239 11.35 -6.36 -5.81
C PRO A 239 12.59 -5.49 -5.50
N GLU A 240 13.74 -5.81 -6.09
CA GLU A 240 15.00 -5.03 -5.99
C GLU A 240 14.83 -3.56 -6.42
N GLY A 241 13.94 -3.29 -7.39
CA GLY A 241 13.65 -1.94 -7.88
C GLY A 241 12.60 -1.19 -7.07
N GLY A 242 12.14 -1.77 -5.95
CA GLY A 242 10.98 -1.29 -5.20
C GLY A 242 9.65 -1.47 -5.94
N THR A 243 8.55 -1.13 -5.29
CA THR A 243 7.21 -1.14 -5.89
C THR A 243 6.24 -0.19 -5.17
N THR A 244 5.02 -0.04 -5.68
CA THR A 244 3.91 0.58 -4.94
C THR A 244 2.77 -0.41 -4.82
N VAL A 245 2.37 -0.72 -3.58
CA VAL A 245 1.29 -1.66 -3.28
C VAL A 245 0.12 -0.93 -2.61
N GLY A 246 -1.10 -1.25 -3.02
CA GLY A 246 -2.31 -0.87 -2.29
C GLY A 246 -2.59 -1.89 -1.20
N VAL A 247 -2.85 -1.46 0.03
CA VAL A 247 -3.03 -2.35 1.18
C VAL A 247 -4.32 -2.00 1.93
N VAL A 248 -5.12 -3.01 2.21
CA VAL A 248 -6.34 -2.93 3.02
C VAL A 248 -6.06 -3.46 4.42
N THR A 249 -6.23 -2.61 5.42
CA THR A 249 -5.99 -2.93 6.84
C THR A 249 -7.24 -3.43 7.58
N GLY A 250 -8.34 -3.66 6.85
CA GLY A 250 -9.67 -3.88 7.43
C GLY A 250 -10.37 -2.59 7.89
N LYS A 251 -9.59 -1.58 8.30
CA LYS A 251 -10.08 -0.24 8.68
C LYS A 251 -10.11 0.76 7.54
N LYS A 252 -9.05 0.77 6.71
CA LYS A 252 -8.89 1.67 5.56
C LYS A 252 -8.13 0.99 4.42
N TYR A 253 -8.03 1.70 3.30
CA TYR A 253 -7.19 1.36 2.16
C TYR A 253 -6.16 2.48 1.98
N ASP A 254 -4.88 2.13 1.99
CA ASP A 254 -3.77 3.04 1.75
C ASP A 254 -2.91 2.55 0.56
N ARG A 255 -1.96 3.37 0.12
CA ARG A 255 -0.92 2.97 -0.84
C ARG A 255 0.45 3.23 -0.24
N PHE A 256 1.28 2.20 -0.22
CA PHE A 256 2.65 2.26 0.30
C PHE A 256 3.64 2.08 -0.84
N ALA A 257 4.66 2.94 -0.87
CA ALA A 257 5.91 2.61 -1.55
C ALA A 257 6.64 1.56 -0.72
N LEU A 258 7.06 0.46 -1.35
CA LEU A 258 8.00 -0.49 -0.79
C LEU A 258 9.36 -0.19 -1.41
N ASP A 259 10.19 0.50 -0.65
CA ASP A 259 11.60 0.70 -0.97
C ASP A 259 12.33 -0.65 -0.87
N SER A 260 13.28 -0.90 -1.77
CA SER A 260 14.32 -1.90 -1.55
C SER A 260 15.49 -1.27 -0.79
N LEU A 261 15.94 -1.91 0.28
CA LEU A 261 17.15 -1.53 1.02
C LEU A 261 18.36 -2.42 0.68
N GLY A 262 18.17 -3.40 -0.21
CA GLY A 262 19.20 -4.33 -0.66
C GLY A 262 19.13 -5.72 0.00
N GLU A 263 20.02 -6.61 -0.44
CA GLU A 263 20.15 -7.95 0.15
C GLU A 263 20.98 -7.91 1.44
N GLU A 264 20.54 -8.64 2.46
CA GLU A 264 21.30 -8.89 3.70
C GLU A 264 21.16 -10.36 4.15
N GLU A 265 22.26 -10.95 4.62
CA GLU A 265 22.28 -12.27 5.27
C GLU A 265 21.94 -12.13 6.75
N ILE A 266 20.96 -12.90 7.24
CA ILE A 266 20.51 -12.84 8.64
C ILE A 266 20.38 -14.24 9.26
N ASP A 267 20.86 -14.36 10.49
CA ASP A 267 20.68 -15.54 11.34
C ASP A 267 19.43 -15.39 12.21
N LEU A 268 18.47 -16.28 12.04
CA LEU A 268 17.23 -16.35 12.83
C LEU A 268 17.09 -17.75 13.46
N PRO A 269 16.23 -17.94 14.49
CA PRO A 269 16.02 -19.27 15.07
C PRO A 269 15.43 -20.30 14.08
N ALA A 270 14.77 -19.84 13.01
CA ALA A 270 14.33 -20.69 11.89
C ALA A 270 15.45 -21.12 10.92
N GLY A 271 16.65 -20.53 11.01
CA GLY A 271 17.79 -20.78 10.12
C GLY A 271 18.53 -19.50 9.70
N HIS A 272 19.61 -19.70 8.95
CA HIS A 272 20.33 -18.66 8.23
C HIS A 272 19.64 -18.41 6.87
N PHE A 273 19.47 -17.15 6.48
CA PHE A 273 18.80 -16.78 5.22
C PHE A 273 19.51 -15.60 4.52
N ARG A 274 19.70 -15.71 3.20
CA ARG A 274 19.95 -14.55 2.34
C ARG A 274 18.63 -13.89 2.00
N THR A 275 18.40 -12.69 2.51
CA THR A 275 17.12 -11.97 2.42
C THR A 275 17.22 -10.72 1.57
N LEU A 276 16.09 -10.28 1.03
CA LEU A 276 15.89 -8.90 0.58
C LEU A 276 15.13 -8.12 1.65
N HIS A 277 15.67 -6.98 2.06
CA HIS A 277 15.03 -6.07 3.00
C HIS A 277 14.19 -5.04 2.24
N LEU A 278 12.87 -5.08 2.45
CA LEU A 278 11.89 -4.14 1.90
C LEU A 278 11.32 -3.24 3.00
N ARG A 279 11.07 -1.96 2.71
CA ARG A 279 10.51 -1.00 3.68
C ARG A 279 9.38 -0.15 3.12
N ALA A 280 8.29 -0.05 3.87
CA ALA A 280 7.26 0.98 3.71
C ALA A 280 7.44 2.08 4.76
N MET A 281 7.42 3.34 4.31
CA MET A 281 7.47 4.54 5.15
C MET A 281 6.12 5.29 5.12
N GLY A 282 5.77 5.92 6.23
CA GLY A 282 4.59 6.78 6.42
C GLY A 282 4.57 7.30 7.87
N ASP A 283 3.38 7.56 8.41
CA ASP A 283 3.17 7.80 9.86
C ASP A 283 3.72 6.67 10.74
N THR A 284 3.82 5.47 10.18
CA THR A 284 4.35 4.25 10.76
C THR A 284 5.32 3.61 9.76
N VAL A 285 6.29 2.85 10.26
CA VAL A 285 7.29 2.16 9.42
C VAL A 285 6.99 0.67 9.43
N THR A 286 7.07 0.01 8.28
CA THR A 286 7.01 -1.46 8.18
C THR A 286 8.18 -1.96 7.34
N GLU A 287 9.03 -2.79 7.92
CA GLU A 287 10.17 -3.44 7.27
C GLU A 287 9.91 -4.96 7.20
N ILE A 288 10.20 -5.57 6.05
CA ILE A 288 9.95 -6.99 5.79
C ILE A 288 11.19 -7.59 5.10
N TRP A 289 11.71 -8.67 5.66
CA TRP A 289 12.82 -9.43 5.11
C TRP A 289 12.27 -10.68 4.44
N ILE A 290 12.37 -10.75 3.11
CA ILE A 290 11.95 -11.93 2.33
C ILE A 290 13.14 -12.82 2.00
N ALA A 291 13.10 -14.08 2.42
CA ALA A 291 14.20 -15.03 2.23
C ALA A 291 14.26 -15.53 0.77
N LEU A 292 15.28 -15.06 0.04
CA LEU A 292 15.43 -15.27 -1.40
C LEU A 292 15.77 -16.72 -1.76
N ASP A 293 16.40 -17.44 -0.82
CA ASP A 293 16.65 -18.88 -0.83
C ASP A 293 15.44 -19.73 -0.40
N ARG A 294 14.51 -19.14 0.38
CA ARG A 294 13.34 -19.83 0.96
C ARG A 294 12.02 -19.32 0.35
N HIS A 295 11.93 -19.36 -0.98
CA HIS A 295 10.73 -19.04 -1.76
C HIS A 295 10.16 -17.62 -1.53
N ARG A 296 11.00 -16.66 -1.10
CA ARG A 296 10.62 -15.29 -0.70
C ARG A 296 9.61 -15.25 0.46
N LEU A 297 9.67 -16.21 1.38
CA LEU A 297 8.89 -16.17 2.61
C LEU A 297 9.33 -15.00 3.52
N PRO A 298 8.39 -14.34 4.22
CA PRO A 298 8.66 -13.21 5.13
C PRO A 298 9.25 -13.73 6.45
N VAL A 299 10.57 -13.87 6.53
CA VAL A 299 11.26 -14.49 7.69
C VAL A 299 11.45 -13.53 8.87
N LYS A 300 11.43 -12.21 8.62
CA LYS A 300 11.34 -11.18 9.65
C LYS A 300 10.40 -10.08 9.21
N ILE A 301 9.64 -9.52 10.14
CA ILE A 301 8.82 -8.31 9.96
C ILE A 301 9.11 -7.39 11.16
N ARG A 302 9.40 -6.11 10.91
CA ARG A 302 9.47 -5.07 11.94
C ARG A 302 8.39 -4.02 11.66
N TYR A 303 7.65 -3.64 12.69
CA TYR A 303 6.70 -2.54 12.66
C TYR A 303 7.12 -1.48 13.69
N THR A 304 7.12 -0.22 13.30
CA THR A 304 7.34 0.93 14.19
C THR A 304 6.10 1.81 14.14
N ASP A 305 5.45 2.03 15.28
CA ASP A 305 4.21 2.81 15.37
C ASP A 305 4.43 4.33 15.36
N LYS A 306 3.34 5.12 15.47
CA LYS A 306 3.40 6.59 15.48
C LYS A 306 4.12 7.20 16.70
N LYS A 307 4.36 6.43 17.76
CA LYS A 307 5.09 6.83 18.98
C LYS A 307 6.58 6.51 18.89
N GLY A 308 6.97 5.61 17.97
CA GLY A 308 8.29 5.02 17.89
C GLY A 308 8.42 3.67 18.61
N ASP A 309 7.30 3.07 19.05
CA ASP A 309 7.30 1.72 19.63
C ASP A 309 7.60 0.69 18.52
N ILE A 310 8.64 -0.13 18.72
CA ILE A 310 9.12 -1.13 17.77
C ILE A 310 8.60 -2.52 18.15
N PHE A 311 8.11 -3.25 17.15
CA PHE A 311 7.63 -4.63 17.26
C PHE A 311 8.32 -5.49 16.20
N GLU A 312 9.12 -6.49 16.61
CA GLU A 312 9.79 -7.42 15.70
C GLU A 312 9.17 -8.81 15.76
N GLN A 313 8.61 -9.28 14.64
CA GLN A 313 8.26 -10.68 14.42
C GLN A 313 9.45 -11.40 13.78
N VAL A 314 9.98 -12.44 14.44
CA VAL A 314 11.15 -13.20 14.00
C VAL A 314 10.76 -14.66 13.80
N ALA A 315 11.00 -15.22 12.61
CA ALA A 315 10.68 -16.61 12.31
C ALA A 315 11.51 -17.59 13.17
N THR A 316 10.81 -18.56 13.76
CA THR A 316 11.37 -19.63 14.59
C THR A 316 11.13 -21.03 14.01
N GLU A 317 10.17 -21.19 13.09
CA GLU A 317 9.92 -22.45 12.39
C GLU A 317 9.38 -22.18 10.98
N ILE A 318 9.80 -22.96 9.97
CA ILE A 318 9.28 -22.92 8.59
C ILE A 318 9.15 -24.34 8.06
N GLY A 319 7.92 -24.86 7.93
CA GLY A 319 7.68 -26.25 7.55
C GLY A 319 6.36 -26.52 6.84
N SER A 320 6.17 -27.78 6.43
CA SER A 320 4.86 -28.33 6.12
C SER A 320 4.06 -28.57 7.42
N PRO A 321 2.72 -28.66 7.36
CA PRO A 321 1.90 -28.98 8.53
C PRO A 321 2.27 -30.35 9.14
#